data_AF-A0A0E3P1S0-F1
#
_entry.id   AF-A0A0E3P1S0-F1
#
_cell.length_a   1.000
_cell.length_b   1.000
_cell.length_c   1.000
_cell.angle_alpha   90.00
_cell.angle_beta   90.00
_cell.angle_gamma   90.00
#
_symmetry.space_group_name_H-M   'P 1'
#
loop_
_entity.id
_entity.type
_entity.pdbx_description
1 polymer ?
#
loop_
_entity_poly.entity_id
_entity_poly.type
_entity_poly.pdbx_seq_one_letter_code
_entity_poly.pdbx_strand_id
1 'polypeptide(L)'
;MPGQKPNPENEIEIRPVYCLTCGRVYLSRAQRPVCSKCRSRKVVEYSKMGDKSELHSLRVVVGEVCEALKSFETDQKIISEQQNELYVNQRALQESFQSNTQVQSKIVEVLRRHELIPSSKTSRRATASNPDPVPRSEKRKHGKENASGSQGSGNLLGKLNLIKG
;
A
#
# COMPACT_ATOMS: atom_id res chain seq x y z
N MET A 1 -35.03 21.31 54.08
CA MET A 1 -35.03 22.09 52.82
C MET A 1 -35.57 21.19 51.72
N PRO A 2 -36.83 21.36 51.27
CA PRO A 2 -37.36 20.56 50.16
C PRO A 2 -36.69 20.99 48.85
N GLY A 3 -36.12 20.03 48.12
CA GLY A 3 -35.47 20.25 46.83
C GLY A 3 -36.46 20.71 45.77
N GLN A 4 -36.16 21.81 45.10
CA GLN A 4 -36.91 22.28 43.93
C GLN A 4 -36.87 21.19 42.85
N LYS A 5 -38.05 20.79 42.37
CA LYS A 5 -38.17 20.01 41.14
C LYS A 5 -37.64 20.85 39.96
N PRO A 6 -36.97 20.24 38.96
CA PRO A 6 -36.51 20.96 37.78
C PRO A 6 -37.71 21.62 37.07
N ASN A 7 -37.56 22.89 36.72
CA ASN A 7 -38.57 23.68 36.01
C ASN A 7 -38.83 23.06 34.61
N PRO A 8 -40.06 22.71 34.23
CA PRO A 8 -40.38 22.08 32.93
C PRO A 8 -40.14 22.98 31.70
N GLU A 9 -39.82 24.26 31.86
CA GLU A 9 -39.62 25.21 30.76
C GLU A 9 -38.30 25.04 29.97
N ASN A 10 -37.44 24.08 30.35
CA ASN A 10 -36.17 23.82 29.66
C ASN A 10 -36.16 22.52 28.84
N GLU A 11 -37.30 22.13 28.26
CA GLU A 11 -37.31 21.15 27.18
C GLU A 11 -36.68 21.75 25.92
N ILE A 12 -35.36 21.64 25.83
CA ILE A 12 -34.63 22.00 24.62
C ILE A 12 -34.97 20.96 23.55
N GLU A 13 -35.92 21.31 22.68
CA GLU A 13 -36.40 20.47 21.58
C GLU A 13 -35.24 20.01 20.69
N ILE A 14 -35.14 18.69 20.51
CA ILE A 14 -34.20 18.08 19.58
C ILE A 14 -34.79 18.24 18.18
N ARG A 15 -34.13 19.03 17.33
CA ARG A 15 -34.60 19.27 15.96
C ARG A 15 -33.59 18.84 14.90
N PRO A 16 -34.05 18.33 13.75
CA PRO A 16 -33.17 18.01 12.63
C PRO A 16 -32.64 19.29 12.00
N VAL A 17 -31.32 19.33 11.81
CA VAL A 17 -30.60 20.45 11.20
C VAL A 17 -29.74 19.97 10.04
N TYR A 18 -29.53 20.86 9.08
CA TYR A 18 -28.79 20.64 7.85
C TYR A 18 -27.57 21.56 7.80
N CYS A 19 -26.39 21.01 7.55
CA CYS A 19 -25.19 21.81 7.33
C CYS A 19 -25.06 22.22 5.85
N LEU A 20 -25.12 23.52 5.57
CA LEU A 20 -24.95 24.08 4.22
C LEU A 20 -23.51 24.01 3.69
N THR A 21 -22.56 23.52 4.47
CA THR A 21 -21.17 23.37 4.03
C THR A 21 -20.87 21.95 3.58
N CYS A 22 -21.25 20.94 4.35
CA CYS A 22 -20.93 19.54 4.06
C CYS A 22 -22.15 18.67 3.77
N GLY A 23 -23.35 19.25 3.67
CA GLY A 23 -24.60 18.55 3.36
C GLY A 23 -25.12 17.62 4.46
N ARG A 24 -24.47 17.56 5.62
CA ARG A 24 -24.82 16.61 6.68
C ARG A 24 -26.12 17.00 7.39
N VAL A 25 -27.04 16.05 7.50
CA VAL A 25 -28.20 16.10 8.39
C VAL A 25 -27.85 15.49 9.74
N TYR A 26 -28.23 16.16 10.83
CA TYR A 26 -28.06 15.64 12.19
C TYR A 26 -29.05 16.28 13.16
N LEU A 27 -29.23 15.69 14.34
CA LEU A 27 -30.10 16.23 15.39
C LEU A 27 -29.33 17.22 16.27
N SER A 28 -29.95 18.35 16.63
CA SER A 28 -29.35 19.32 17.54
C SER A 28 -30.35 19.89 18.53
N ARG A 29 -29.87 20.08 19.77
CA ARG A 29 -30.53 20.85 20.83
C ARG A 29 -30.08 22.32 20.84
N ALA A 30 -28.91 22.63 20.29
CA ALA A 30 -28.34 23.97 20.38
C ALA A 30 -29.19 25.01 19.63
N GLN A 31 -29.43 26.18 20.20
CA GLN A 31 -30.06 27.31 19.48
C GLN A 31 -29.21 27.76 18.28
N ARG A 32 -27.88 27.71 18.42
CA ARG A 32 -26.90 28.03 17.38
C ARG A 32 -26.03 26.79 17.09
N PRO A 33 -26.54 25.83 16.30
CA PRO A 33 -25.82 24.58 16.05
C PRO A 33 -24.56 24.81 15.22
N VAL A 34 -23.51 24.04 15.55
CA VAL A 34 -22.27 23.98 14.78
C VAL A 34 -22.11 22.56 14.24
N CYS A 35 -21.74 22.43 12.98
CA CYS A 35 -21.56 21.11 12.38
C CYS A 35 -20.38 20.38 13.02
N SER A 36 -20.58 19.13 13.44
CA SER A 36 -19.51 18.31 14.02
C SER A 36 -18.47 17.85 13.00
N LYS A 37 -18.86 17.68 11.72
CA LYS A 37 -17.98 17.24 10.62
C LYS A 37 -17.04 18.36 10.17
N CYS A 38 -17.60 19.50 9.76
CA CYS A 38 -16.83 20.58 9.13
C CYS A 38 -16.71 21.85 9.99
N ARG A 39 -17.18 21.82 11.25
CA ARG A 39 -17.15 22.96 12.20
C ARG A 39 -17.85 24.24 11.71
N SER A 40 -18.61 24.16 10.62
CA SER A 40 -19.35 25.28 10.06
C SER A 40 -20.52 25.69 10.94
N ARG A 41 -20.72 26.99 11.08
CA ARG A 41 -21.92 27.59 11.71
C ARG A 41 -23.06 27.81 10.71
N LYS A 42 -22.84 27.52 9.41
CA LYS A 42 -23.86 27.60 8.36
C LYS A 42 -24.78 26.38 8.46
N VAL A 43 -25.61 26.37 9.48
CA VAL A 43 -26.52 25.27 9.81
C VAL A 43 -27.93 25.83 9.92
N VAL A 44 -28.87 25.17 9.26
CA VAL A 44 -30.28 25.57 9.20
C VAL A 44 -31.16 24.41 9.65
N GLU A 45 -32.37 24.68 10.12
CA GLU A 45 -33.34 23.61 10.40
C GLU A 45 -33.74 22.91 9.10
N TYR A 46 -33.79 21.58 9.14
CA TYR A 46 -34.05 20.77 7.96
C TYR A 46 -35.44 21.05 7.36
N SER A 47 -36.44 21.27 8.21
CA SER A 47 -37.81 21.64 7.80
C SER A 47 -37.88 22.93 6.98
N LYS A 48 -36.91 23.84 7.11
CA LYS A 48 -36.86 25.10 6.38
C LYS A 48 -36.21 24.98 4.99
N MET A 49 -35.63 23.83 4.65
CA MET A 49 -34.94 23.64 3.37
C MET A 49 -35.89 23.30 2.22
N GLY A 50 -36.99 22.57 2.48
CA GLY A 50 -37.83 22.01 1.42
C GLY A 50 -37.00 21.25 0.37
N ASP A 51 -37.34 21.40 -0.91
CA ASP A 51 -36.64 20.76 -2.04
C ASP A 51 -35.19 21.23 -2.25
N LYS A 52 -34.77 22.31 -1.57
CA LYS A 52 -33.40 22.85 -1.70
C LYS A 52 -32.36 21.97 -1.02
N SER A 53 -32.76 21.07 -0.12
CA SER A 53 -31.83 20.16 0.56
C SER A 53 -31.20 19.15 -0.40
N GLU A 54 -31.98 18.61 -1.32
CA GLU A 54 -31.51 17.64 -2.32
C GLU A 54 -30.56 18.30 -3.32
N LEU A 55 -30.96 19.45 -3.88
CA LEU A 55 -30.12 20.25 -4.78
C LEU A 55 -28.80 20.67 -4.12
N HIS A 56 -28.84 21.07 -2.85
CA HIS A 56 -27.63 21.44 -2.13
C HIS A 56 -26.73 20.23 -1.86
N SER A 57 -27.32 19.08 -1.49
CA SER A 57 -26.57 17.85 -1.28
C SER A 57 -25.90 17.40 -2.57
N LEU A 58 -26.60 17.46 -3.70
CA LEU A 58 -26.03 17.17 -5.01
C LEU A 58 -24.89 18.13 -5.36
N ARG A 59 -25.05 19.43 -5.10
CA ARG A 59 -23.98 20.42 -5.30
C ARG A 59 -22.73 20.10 -4.49
N VAL A 60 -22.89 19.68 -3.23
CA VAL A 60 -21.76 19.29 -2.37
C VAL A 60 -21.04 18.08 -2.98
N VAL A 61 -21.77 17.03 -3.36
CA VAL A 61 -21.19 15.82 -3.96
C VAL A 61 -20.49 16.13 -5.28
N VAL A 62 -21.10 16.92 -6.16
CA VAL A 62 -20.47 17.35 -7.42
C VAL A 62 -19.19 18.13 -7.14
N GLY A 63 -19.19 19.00 -6.13
CA GLY A 63 -17.98 19.71 -5.68
C GLY A 63 -16.86 18.77 -5.27
N GLU A 64 -17.17 17.77 -4.42
CA GLU A 64 -16.21 16.76 -3.97
C GLU A 64 -15.64 15.95 -5.14
N VAL A 65 -16.48 15.56 -6.12
CA VAL A 65 -16.04 14.87 -7.34
C VAL A 65 -15.13 15.77 -8.18
N CYS A 66 -15.47 17.04 -8.36
CA CYS A 66 -14.62 17.98 -9.10
C CYS A 66 -13.24 18.17 -8.45
N GLU A 67 -13.17 18.23 -7.12
CA GLU A 67 -11.88 18.30 -6.41
C GLU A 67 -11.08 17.01 -6.56
N ALA A 68 -11.72 15.85 -6.46
CA ALA A 68 -11.07 14.56 -6.67
C ALA A 68 -10.51 14.43 -8.09
N LEU A 69 -11.25 14.88 -9.11
CA LEU A 69 -10.78 14.87 -10.50
C LEU A 69 -9.55 15.76 -10.71
N LYS A 70 -9.53 16.96 -10.13
CA LYS A 70 -8.36 17.86 -10.18
C LYS A 70 -7.13 17.26 -9.50
N SER A 71 -7.33 16.59 -8.36
CA SER A 71 -6.25 15.86 -7.68
C SER A 71 -5.70 14.75 -8.59
N PHE A 72 -6.60 13.96 -9.18
CA PHE A 72 -6.22 12.87 -10.07
C PHE A 72 -5.44 13.34 -11.30
N GLU A 73 -5.84 14.45 -11.93
CA GLU A 73 -5.09 15.05 -13.05
C GLU A 73 -3.67 15.46 -12.62
N THR A 74 -3.52 16.00 -11.42
CA THR A 74 -2.22 16.38 -10.86
C THR A 74 -1.35 15.15 -10.61
N ASP A 75 -1.93 14.11 -10.01
CA ASP A 75 -1.24 12.85 -9.73
C ASP A 75 -0.77 12.17 -11.02
N GLN A 76 -1.61 12.16 -12.07
CA GLN A 76 -1.24 11.64 -13.39
C GLN A 76 -0.04 12.37 -13.99
N LYS A 77 0.00 13.70 -13.86
CA LYS A 77 1.11 14.51 -14.34
C LYS A 77 2.41 14.15 -13.62
N ILE A 78 2.36 14.05 -12.29
CA ILE A 78 3.53 13.69 -11.46
C ILE A 78 4.03 12.29 -11.83
N ILE A 79 3.13 11.31 -11.98
CA ILE A 79 3.49 9.95 -12.37
C ILE A 79 4.18 9.96 -13.74
N SER A 80 3.65 10.73 -14.70
CA SER A 80 4.26 10.86 -16.03
C SER A 80 5.66 11.48 -15.99
N GLU A 81 5.86 12.52 -15.18
CA GLU A 81 7.17 13.15 -14.98
C GLU A 81 8.17 12.16 -14.36
N GLN A 82 7.77 11.42 -13.32
CA GLN A 82 8.60 10.40 -12.69
C GLN A 82 8.96 9.26 -13.66
N GLN A 83 8.03 8.81 -14.50
CA GLN A 83 8.31 7.79 -15.52
C GLN A 83 9.35 8.26 -16.53
N ASN A 84 9.28 9.52 -16.96
CA ASN A 84 10.27 10.10 -17.86
C ASN A 84 11.65 10.18 -17.20
N GLU A 85 11.74 10.60 -15.94
CA GLU A 85 13.00 10.60 -15.19
C GLU A 85 13.61 9.21 -15.07
N LEU A 86 12.80 8.21 -14.72
CA LEU A 86 13.25 6.81 -14.63
C LEU A 86 13.77 6.31 -15.99
N TYR A 87 13.09 6.65 -17.09
CA TYR A 87 13.54 6.29 -18.43
C TYR A 87 14.90 6.94 -18.78
N VAL A 88 15.06 8.23 -18.50
CA VAL A 88 16.33 8.95 -18.74
C VAL A 88 17.46 8.34 -17.90
N ASN A 89 17.21 8.07 -16.61
CA ASN A 89 18.19 7.47 -15.72
C ASN A 89 18.58 6.05 -16.15
N GLN A 90 17.61 5.24 -16.59
CA GLN A 90 17.86 3.90 -17.11
C GLN A 90 18.77 3.95 -18.34
N ARG A 91 18.53 4.90 -19.25
CA ARG A 91 19.38 5.11 -20.44
C ARG A 91 20.80 5.50 -20.04
N ALA A 92 20.95 6.47 -19.14
CA ALA A 92 22.26 6.93 -18.68
C ALA A 92 23.06 5.80 -17.99
N LEU A 93 22.39 4.96 -17.19
CA LEU A 93 23.01 3.78 -16.58
C LEU A 93 23.47 2.77 -17.65
N GLN A 94 22.66 2.55 -18.69
CA GLN A 94 23.01 1.65 -19.78
C GLN A 94 24.23 2.14 -20.57
N GLU A 95 24.28 3.43 -20.89
CA GLU A 95 25.43 4.07 -21.56
C GLU A 95 26.70 3.99 -20.70
N SER A 96 26.58 4.24 -19.39
CA SER A 96 27.70 4.10 -18.44
C SER A 96 28.24 2.66 -18.40
N PHE A 97 27.36 1.66 -18.37
CA PHE A 97 27.77 0.25 -18.40
C PHE A 97 28.48 -0.14 -19.70
N GLN A 98 27.99 0.32 -20.85
CA GLN A 98 28.64 0.11 -22.15
C GLN A 98 30.02 0.77 -22.22
N SER A 99 30.15 2.00 -21.71
CA SER A 99 31.44 2.69 -21.64
C SER A 99 32.42 1.94 -20.74
N ASN A 100 31.97 1.50 -19.56
CA ASN A 100 32.82 0.78 -18.61
C ASN A 100 33.30 -0.56 -19.18
N THR A 101 32.42 -1.32 -19.84
CA THR A 101 32.82 -2.57 -20.54
C THR A 101 33.82 -2.31 -21.67
N GLN A 102 33.66 -1.22 -22.43
CA GLN A 102 34.62 -0.84 -23.46
C GLN A 102 35.99 -0.49 -22.86
N VAL A 103 36.02 0.24 -21.75
CA VAL A 103 37.25 0.58 -21.02
C VAL A 103 37.93 -0.68 -20.49
N GLN A 104 37.18 -1.60 -19.85
CA GLN A 104 37.72 -2.87 -19.38
C GLN A 104 38.32 -3.70 -20.53
N SER A 105 37.65 -3.74 -21.69
CA SER A 105 38.17 -4.43 -22.87
C SER A 105 39.51 -3.85 -23.34
N LYS A 106 39.63 -2.52 -23.41
CA LYS A 106 40.88 -1.83 -23.75
C LYS A 106 41.99 -2.11 -22.72
N ILE A 107 41.67 -2.10 -21.42
CA ILE A 107 42.64 -2.43 -20.37
C ILE A 107 43.16 -3.85 -20.56
N VAL A 108 42.28 -4.83 -20.76
CA VAL A 108 42.68 -6.22 -21.00
C VAL A 108 43.55 -6.35 -22.25
N GLU A 109 43.24 -5.62 -23.31
CA GLU A 109 44.05 -5.61 -24.53
C GLU A 109 45.47 -5.07 -24.28
N VAL A 110 45.59 -3.95 -23.56
CA VAL A 110 46.90 -3.39 -23.17
C VAL A 110 47.68 -4.37 -22.31
N LEU A 111 47.04 -4.95 -21.29
CA LEU A 111 47.68 -5.93 -20.40
C LEU A 111 48.17 -7.18 -21.15
N ARG A 112 47.44 -7.65 -22.18
CA ARG A 112 47.91 -8.73 -23.06
C ARG A 112 49.11 -8.32 -23.92
N ARG A 113 49.12 -7.09 -24.48
CA ARG A 113 50.25 -6.58 -25.28
C ARG A 113 51.53 -6.47 -24.47
N HIS A 114 51.43 -6.21 -23.17
CA HIS A 114 52.55 -6.16 -22.24
C HIS A 114 52.86 -7.50 -21.55
N GLU A 115 52.26 -8.61 -22.00
CA GLU A 115 52.43 -9.97 -21.42
C GLU A 115 52.12 -10.08 -19.91
N LEU A 116 51.41 -9.11 -19.34
CA LEU A 116 51.01 -9.09 -17.93
C LEU A 116 49.85 -10.04 -17.64
N ILE A 117 49.19 -10.56 -18.68
CA ILE A 117 48.18 -11.61 -18.60
C ILE A 117 48.59 -12.73 -19.58
N PRO A 118 48.68 -14.00 -19.14
CA PRO A 118 49.09 -15.09 -20.01
C PRO A 118 48.10 -15.28 -21.18
N SER A 119 48.62 -15.32 -22.41
CA SER A 119 47.84 -15.70 -23.59
C SER A 119 47.50 -17.19 -23.48
N SER A 120 46.26 -17.50 -23.15
CA SER A 120 45.79 -18.89 -23.23
C SER A 120 45.78 -19.29 -24.70
N LYS A 121 46.79 -20.08 -25.11
CA LYS A 121 46.69 -20.88 -26.33
C LYS A 121 45.45 -21.74 -26.21
N THR A 122 44.46 -21.50 -27.06
CA THR A 122 43.29 -22.34 -27.26
C THR A 122 43.72 -23.79 -27.48
N SER A 123 43.59 -24.63 -26.45
CA SER A 123 43.54 -26.08 -26.62
C SER A 123 42.12 -26.44 -27.01
N ARG A 124 41.87 -26.56 -28.32
CA ARG A 124 40.69 -27.25 -28.82
C ARG A 124 40.80 -28.71 -28.42
N ARG A 125 40.10 -29.12 -27.36
CA ARG A 125 39.67 -30.51 -27.21
C ARG A 125 38.15 -30.54 -27.14
N ALA A 126 37.54 -30.79 -28.29
CA ALA A 126 36.19 -31.30 -28.32
C ALA A 126 36.22 -32.72 -27.75
N THR A 127 35.56 -32.93 -26.62
CA THR A 127 35.00 -34.24 -26.26
C THR A 127 33.57 -33.99 -25.84
N ALA A 128 32.67 -34.11 -26.81
CA ALA A 128 31.28 -34.45 -26.52
C ALA A 128 31.28 -35.90 -26.03
N SER A 129 30.88 -36.12 -24.79
CA SER A 129 30.35 -37.39 -24.31
C SER A 129 29.70 -37.17 -22.95
N ASN A 130 28.37 -37.33 -22.94
CA ASN A 130 27.38 -37.26 -21.87
C ASN A 130 27.87 -37.48 -20.43
N PRO A 131 27.30 -36.76 -19.45
CA PRO A 131 27.16 -37.28 -18.10
C PRO A 131 25.80 -38.02 -18.00
N ASP A 132 25.83 -39.35 -18.09
CA ASP A 132 24.75 -40.19 -17.55
C ASP A 132 24.88 -40.31 -16.01
N PRO A 133 23.78 -40.61 -15.30
CA PRO A 133 23.56 -40.20 -13.93
C PRO A 133 24.29 -41.05 -12.88
N VAL A 134 24.63 -40.38 -11.77
CA VAL A 134 25.31 -40.93 -10.59
C VAL A 134 24.52 -42.13 -10.00
N PRO A 135 25.19 -43.27 -9.72
CA PRO A 135 24.54 -44.45 -9.16
C PRO A 135 24.29 -44.33 -7.64
N ARG A 136 23.10 -44.76 -7.26
CA ARG A 136 22.57 -44.91 -5.90
C ARG A 136 23.27 -46.07 -5.19
N SER A 137 24.07 -45.82 -4.16
CA SER A 137 24.67 -46.88 -3.35
C SER A 137 23.70 -47.33 -2.24
N GLU A 138 23.12 -48.52 -2.43
CA GLU A 138 22.45 -49.31 -1.40
C GLU A 138 23.45 -49.76 -0.31
N LYS A 139 23.07 -49.60 0.96
CA LYS A 139 23.56 -50.45 2.05
C LYS A 139 22.36 -51.16 2.68
N ARG A 140 22.27 -52.47 2.43
CA ARG A 140 21.40 -53.42 3.14
C ARG A 140 22.13 -53.99 4.36
N LYS A 141 21.40 -54.16 5.47
CA LYS A 141 21.37 -55.32 6.40
C LYS A 141 20.33 -55.02 7.49
N HIS A 142 19.10 -55.51 7.34
CA HIS A 142 18.51 -56.66 8.05
C HIS A 142 18.42 -56.51 9.57
N GLY A 143 17.18 -56.45 10.09
CA GLY A 143 16.86 -56.48 11.51
C GLY A 143 15.36 -56.26 11.74
N LYS A 144 14.69 -57.35 12.08
CA LYS A 144 13.24 -57.61 12.28
C LYS A 144 12.51 -56.79 13.36
N GLU A 145 11.18 -56.71 13.14
CA GLU A 145 10.08 -56.87 14.13
C GLU A 145 9.53 -55.67 14.94
N ASN A 146 8.25 -55.37 14.65
CA ASN A 146 7.08 -55.24 15.55
C ASN A 146 6.80 -54.00 16.43
N ALA A 147 5.52 -53.61 16.32
CA ALA A 147 4.58 -53.17 17.36
C ALA A 147 4.48 -51.67 17.78
N SER A 148 3.31 -51.12 17.44
CA SER A 148 2.30 -50.51 18.33
C SER A 148 2.58 -49.22 19.13
N GLY A 149 1.76 -48.21 18.81
CA GLY A 149 1.17 -47.21 19.73
C GLY A 149 2.13 -46.10 20.20
N SER A 150 1.69 -44.94 20.68
CA SER A 150 0.42 -44.22 20.70
C SER A 150 0.76 -42.84 21.30
N GLN A 151 0.05 -41.79 20.87
CA GLN A 151 -0.20 -40.53 21.58
C GLN A 151 0.88 -39.45 21.77
N GLY A 152 0.42 -38.21 21.62
CA GLY A 152 1.02 -37.00 22.20
C GLY A 152 1.11 -35.82 21.22
N SER A 153 -0.01 -35.13 20.95
CA SER A 153 -0.25 -33.72 21.35
C SER A 153 0.70 -32.69 20.70
N GLY A 154 0.28 -31.63 20.02
CA GLY A 154 -0.97 -30.90 19.98
C GLY A 154 -0.60 -29.44 19.62
N ASN A 155 -1.34 -28.88 18.67
CA ASN A 155 -1.20 -27.51 18.15
C ASN A 155 -1.10 -26.44 19.24
N LEU A 156 -0.26 -25.42 19.01
CA LEU A 156 -0.39 -24.10 19.63
C LEU A 156 -0.28 -23.01 18.55
N LEU A 157 -1.41 -22.78 17.88
CA LEU A 157 -1.71 -21.54 17.16
C LEU A 157 -2.45 -20.63 18.16
N GLY A 158 -1.72 -19.70 18.77
CA GLY A 158 -2.24 -18.79 19.79
C GLY A 158 -2.44 -17.38 19.24
N LYS A 159 -3.70 -17.01 19.04
CA LYS A 159 -4.18 -15.63 18.85
C LYS A 159 -3.74 -14.74 20.02
N LEU A 160 -3.31 -13.52 19.74
CA LEU A 160 -3.22 -12.44 20.73
C LEU A 160 -4.01 -11.23 20.24
N ASN A 161 -5.07 -10.94 20.98
CA ASN A 161 -5.74 -9.64 21.07
C ASN A 161 -6.03 -9.40 22.57
N LEU A 162 -6.17 -8.11 22.94
CA LEU A 162 -6.43 -7.47 24.26
C LEU A 162 -5.16 -6.92 24.95
N ILE A 163 -5.09 -5.71 25.54
CA ILE A 163 -5.99 -4.58 25.83
C ILE A 163 -5.09 -3.36 26.11
N LYS A 164 -5.53 -2.15 25.72
CA LYS A 164 -5.33 -0.92 26.52
C LYS A 164 -6.51 0.03 26.25
N GLY A 165 -7.20 0.42 27.31
CA GLY A 165 -8.35 1.35 27.29
C GLY A 165 -9.37 0.99 28.36
#